data_AF-A0A3B8MCV6-F1
#
_entry.id   AF-A0A3B8MCV6-F1
#
_cell.length_a   1.000
_cell.length_b   1.000
_cell.length_c   1.000
_cell.angle_alpha   90.00
_cell.angle_beta   90.00
_cell.angle_gamma   90.00
#
_symmetry.space_group_name_H-M   'P 1'
#
loop_
_entity.id
_entity.type
_entity.pdbx_description
1 polymer ?
#
loop_
_entity_poly.entity_id
_entity_poly.type
_entity_poly.pdbx_seq_one_letter_code
_entity_poly.pdbx_strand_id
1 'polypeptide(L)'
;MRGTAQHIPVASNSVEAAYSTWAYFFPPWNDPSPGGRILIADNAGDDAFCALSERNLVPDPTWWNDRGFDTTVVETSFRFDTMEEAERLFELY
;
A
#
# COMPACT_ATOMS: atom_id res chain seq x y z
N MET A 1 -10.86 -4.78 -20.47
CA MET A 1 -9.83 -5.28 -19.54
C MET A 1 -10.26 -4.84 -18.14
N ARG A 2 -10.52 -5.76 -17.19
CA ARG A 2 -10.86 -5.36 -15.81
C ARG A 2 -9.55 -5.31 -15.02
N GLY A 3 -8.96 -4.12 -14.90
CA GLY A 3 -7.64 -3.88 -14.31
C GLY A 3 -7.60 -3.89 -12.78
N THR A 4 -8.39 -4.73 -12.13
CA THR A 4 -8.45 -4.85 -10.67
C THR A 4 -7.76 -6.13 -10.25
N ALA A 5 -6.99 -6.11 -9.15
CA ALA A 5 -6.22 -7.26 -8.66
C ALA A 5 -7.04 -8.56 -8.55
N GLN A 6 -8.34 -8.44 -8.20
CA GLN A 6 -9.31 -9.53 -8.09
C GLN A 6 -9.56 -10.34 -9.39
N HIS A 7 -9.11 -9.86 -10.54
CA HIS A 7 -9.32 -10.52 -11.84
C HIS A 7 -8.02 -11.01 -12.46
N ILE A 8 -6.91 -10.93 -11.74
CA ILE A 8 -5.65 -11.54 -12.17
C ILE A 8 -5.86 -13.06 -12.14
N PRO A 9 -5.73 -13.77 -13.28
CA PRO A 9 -5.97 -15.20 -13.36
C PRO A 9 -4.76 -15.96 -12.79
N VAL A 10 -4.66 -16.01 -11.46
CA VAL A 10 -3.69 -16.84 -10.74
C VAL A 10 -4.35 -18.15 -10.30
N ALA A 11 -3.63 -19.26 -10.48
CA ALA A 11 -4.10 -20.55 -10.01
C ALA A 11 -4.06 -20.61 -8.48
N SER A 12 -4.97 -21.38 -7.88
CA SER A 12 -4.99 -21.58 -6.43
C SER A 12 -3.68 -22.19 -5.95
N ASN A 13 -3.13 -21.66 -4.85
CA ASN A 13 -1.87 -22.12 -4.24
C ASN A 13 -0.65 -22.09 -5.19
N SER A 14 -0.69 -21.30 -6.26
CA SER A 14 0.44 -21.15 -7.19
C SER A 14 1.34 -19.95 -6.87
N VAL A 15 1.01 -19.19 -5.83
CA VAL A 15 1.72 -17.98 -5.42
C VAL A 15 2.24 -18.18 -4.00
N GLU A 16 3.56 -18.18 -3.84
CA GLU A 16 4.20 -18.28 -2.52
C GLU A 16 4.12 -16.95 -1.76
N ALA A 17 4.27 -15.83 -2.48
CA ALA A 17 4.13 -14.49 -1.92
C ALA A 17 3.56 -13.47 -2.91
N ALA A 18 2.81 -12.49 -2.41
CA ALA A 18 2.35 -11.32 -3.16
C ALA A 18 2.79 -10.02 -2.48
N TYR A 19 3.09 -8.99 -3.29
CA TYR A 19 3.45 -7.65 -2.82
C TYR A 19 2.64 -6.59 -3.56
N SER A 20 2.06 -5.65 -2.81
CA SER A 20 1.34 -4.49 -3.36
C SER A 20 1.84 -3.20 -2.73
N THR A 21 2.08 -2.19 -3.55
CA THR A 21 2.41 -0.83 -3.12
C THR A 21 1.26 0.11 -3.45
N TRP A 22 1.00 1.05 -2.54
CA TRP A 22 -0.04 2.08 -2.69
C TRP A 22 -1.38 1.43 -3.03
N ALA A 23 -1.81 0.57 -2.10
CA ALA A 23 -2.81 -0.48 -2.26
C ALA A 23 -4.26 0.00 -2.42
N TYR A 24 -4.47 1.04 -3.22
CA TYR A 24 -5.75 1.55 -3.72
C TYR A 24 -6.68 0.47 -4.33
N PHE A 25 -6.16 -0.74 -4.54
CA PHE A 25 -6.80 -1.87 -5.18
C PHE A 25 -7.37 -2.93 -4.22
N PHE A 26 -7.18 -2.80 -2.90
CA PHE A 26 -7.75 -3.71 -1.89
C PHE A 26 -8.81 -3.00 -1.04
N PRO A 27 -10.04 -2.83 -1.54
CA PRO A 27 -11.10 -2.28 -0.73
C PRO A 27 -11.45 -3.21 0.45
N PRO A 28 -11.98 -2.68 1.57
CA PRO A 28 -12.26 -3.40 2.82
C PRO A 28 -13.40 -4.44 2.72
N TRP A 29 -13.75 -4.90 1.52
CA TRP A 29 -14.73 -5.96 1.30
C TRP A 29 -14.16 -7.14 0.52
N ASN A 30 -12.85 -7.17 0.25
CA ASN A 30 -12.26 -8.23 -0.56
C ASN A 30 -11.05 -8.87 0.11
N ASP A 31 -11.09 -10.19 0.26
CA ASP A 31 -10.00 -10.99 0.78
C ASP A 31 -8.97 -11.24 -0.33
N PRO A 32 -7.74 -10.71 -0.20
CA PRO A 32 -6.71 -10.87 -1.23
C PRO A 32 -6.00 -12.21 -1.19
N SER A 33 -6.31 -13.09 -0.23
CA SER A 33 -5.55 -14.31 0.10
C SER A 33 -5.34 -15.24 -1.09
N PRO A 34 -4.13 -15.30 -1.69
CA PRO A 34 -3.83 -16.25 -2.77
C PRO A 34 -3.45 -17.64 -2.22
N GLY A 35 -3.53 -17.85 -0.89
CA GLY A 35 -3.06 -19.04 -0.17
C GLY A 35 -1.61 -18.95 0.31
N GLY A 36 -0.84 -17.96 -0.16
CA GLY A 36 0.54 -17.66 0.26
C GLY A 36 0.65 -16.41 1.13
N ARG A 37 1.89 -15.98 1.46
CA ARG A 37 2.13 -14.76 2.24
C ARG A 37 1.79 -13.51 1.42
N ILE A 38 1.25 -12.48 2.04
CA ILE A 38 1.00 -11.22 1.35
C ILE A 38 1.53 -10.04 2.17
N LEU A 39 2.25 -9.15 1.50
CA LEU A 39 2.75 -7.89 2.05
C LEU A 39 2.04 -6.74 1.32
N ILE A 40 1.48 -5.82 2.08
CA ILE A 40 0.73 -4.68 1.56
C ILE A 40 1.37 -3.42 2.14
N ALA A 41 1.89 -2.56 1.27
CA ALA A 41 2.32 -1.23 1.61
C ALA A 41 1.22 -0.25 1.19
N ASP A 42 0.70 0.51 2.14
CA ASP A 42 -0.39 1.47 1.94
C ASP A 42 -0.06 2.79 2.64
N ASN A 43 -0.76 3.86 2.26
CA ASN A 43 -0.58 5.17 2.85
C ASN A 43 -1.20 5.19 4.25
N ALA A 44 -0.39 5.43 5.29
CA ALA A 44 -0.86 5.47 6.68
C ALA A 44 -1.75 6.68 7.00
N GLY A 45 -1.99 7.57 6.03
CA GLY A 45 -2.72 8.82 6.22
C GLY A 45 -1.81 10.00 6.56
N ASP A 46 -2.43 11.16 6.81
CA ASP A 46 -1.78 12.45 7.15
C ASP A 46 -0.73 12.96 6.14
N ASP A 47 -0.62 12.32 4.98
CA ASP A 47 0.18 12.78 3.86
C ASP A 47 -0.60 13.79 2.98
N ALA A 48 0.16 14.52 2.15
CA ALA A 48 -0.39 15.54 1.26
C ALA A 48 -1.38 14.96 0.22
N PHE A 49 -1.28 13.67 -0.11
CA PHE A 49 -2.18 13.03 -1.06
C PHE A 49 -3.53 12.71 -0.42
N CYS A 50 -3.54 12.15 0.80
CA CYS A 50 -4.75 11.93 1.59
C CYS A 50 -5.48 13.25 1.91
N ALA A 51 -4.73 14.34 2.17
CA ALA A 51 -5.30 15.65 2.47
C ALA A 51 -6.09 16.29 1.29
N LEU A 52 -5.85 15.85 0.05
CA LEU A 52 -6.53 16.37 -1.14
C LEU A 52 -7.87 15.67 -1.43
N SER A 53 -8.21 14.62 -0.68
CA SER A 53 -9.43 13.83 -0.87
C SER A 53 -10.51 14.21 0.15
N GLU A 54 -11.75 14.40 -0.30
CA GLU A 54 -12.93 14.53 0.59
C GLU A 54 -13.34 13.19 1.23
N ARG A 55 -12.77 12.08 0.77
CA ARG A 55 -13.04 10.73 1.29
C ARG A 55 -11.89 10.30 2.18
N ASN A 56 -12.20 9.56 3.24
CA ASN A 56 -11.17 8.88 4.01
C ASN A 56 -10.53 7.78 3.14
N LEU A 57 -9.26 8.00 2.77
CA LEU A 57 -8.45 7.06 1.99
C LEU A 57 -7.48 6.26 2.87
N VAL A 58 -7.49 6.50 4.19
CA VAL A 58 -6.61 5.83 5.14
C VAL A 58 -7.10 4.39 5.34
N PRO A 59 -6.22 3.38 5.27
CA PRO A 59 -6.56 2.00 5.57
C PRO A 59 -7.01 1.88 7.03
N ASP A 60 -7.97 0.99 7.29
CA ASP A 60 -8.38 0.63 8.65
C ASP A 60 -7.50 -0.53 9.15
N PRO A 61 -6.57 -0.31 10.09
CA PRO A 61 -5.72 -1.38 10.61
C PRO A 61 -6.53 -2.48 11.31
N THR A 62 -7.67 -2.13 11.92
CA THR A 62 -8.54 -3.08 12.61
C THR A 62 -9.05 -4.13 11.63
N TRP A 63 -9.47 -3.69 10.45
CA TRP A 63 -9.96 -4.57 9.40
C TRP A 63 -8.93 -5.62 8.95
N TRP A 64 -7.67 -5.21 8.83
CA TRP A 64 -6.54 -6.09 8.48
C TRP A 64 -6.20 -7.04 9.62
N ASN A 65 -6.10 -6.52 10.85
CA ASN A 65 -5.78 -7.31 12.04
C ASN A 65 -6.84 -8.39 12.30
N ASP A 66 -8.12 -8.09 12.11
CA ASP A 66 -9.24 -9.05 12.22
C ASP A 66 -9.13 -10.22 11.21
N ARG A 67 -8.29 -10.07 10.16
CA ARG A 67 -8.02 -11.08 9.13
C ARG A 67 -6.66 -11.77 9.30
N GLY A 68 -6.01 -11.56 10.44
CA GLY A 68 -4.75 -12.21 10.78
C GLY A 68 -3.51 -11.57 10.17
N PHE A 69 -3.62 -10.32 9.71
CA PHE A 69 -2.45 -9.53 9.32
C PHE A 69 -1.83 -8.86 10.55
N ASP A 70 -0.50 -8.73 10.53
CA ASP A 70 0.23 -7.84 11.41
C ASP A 70 0.43 -6.49 10.70
N THR A 71 0.05 -5.39 11.35
CA THR A 71 0.20 -4.04 10.80
C THR A 71 1.35 -3.30 11.48
N THR A 72 2.18 -2.60 10.71
CA THR A 72 3.25 -1.73 11.22
C THR A 72 3.29 -0.44 10.42
N VAL A 73 3.22 0.70 11.10
CA VAL A 73 3.41 2.01 10.48
C VAL A 73 4.90 2.26 10.30
N VAL A 74 5.32 2.54 9.07
CA VAL A 74 6.69 2.93 8.75
C VAL A 74 6.72 4.44 8.49
N GLU A 75 7.32 5.20 9.41
CA GLU A 75 7.57 6.61 9.19
C GLU A 75 8.69 6.78 8.16
N THR A 76 8.31 7.23 6.95
CA THR A 76 9.29 7.59 5.93
C THR A 76 9.72 9.04 6.13
N SER A 77 11.04 9.24 6.26
CA SER A 77 11.61 10.59 6.23
C SER A 77 12.81 10.61 5.30
N PHE A 78 12.88 11.63 4.46
CA PHE A 78 14.08 11.98 3.74
C PHE A 78 14.83 13.01 4.57
N ARG A 79 16.09 12.71 4.89
CA ARG A 79 16.98 13.63 5.58
C ARG A 79 18.12 13.95 4.64
N PHE A 80 18.38 15.24 4.50
CA PHE A 80 19.44 15.76 3.65
C PHE A 80 20.35 16.60 4.53
N ASP A 81 21.65 16.46 4.31
CA ASP A 81 22.65 17.25 5.03
C ASP A 81 22.77 18.65 4.39
N THR A 82 22.39 18.78 3.11
CA THR A 82 22.41 20.04 2.37
C THR A 82 21.16 20.23 1.51
N MET A 83 20.87 21.49 1.14
CA MET A 83 19.77 21.80 0.22
C MET A 83 20.01 21.23 -1.18
N GLU A 84 21.26 21.19 -1.64
CA GLU A 84 21.63 20.65 -2.95
C GLU A 84 21.22 19.16 -3.09
N GLU A 85 21.37 18.36 -2.03
CA GLU A 85 20.93 16.97 -2.02
C GLU A 85 19.41 16.83 -2.16
N ALA A 86 18.65 17.73 -1.53
CA ALA A 86 17.20 17.76 -1.65
C ALA A 86 16.78 18.17 -3.07
N GLU A 87 17.40 19.20 -3.64
CA GLU A 87 17.13 19.69 -5.00
C GLU A 87 17.37 18.61 -6.05
N ARG A 88 18.48 17.87 -5.95
CA ARG A 88 18.80 16.75 -6.86
C ARG A 88 17.75 15.65 -6.87
N LEU A 89 17.05 15.40 -5.76
CA LEU A 89 15.95 14.43 -5.73
C LEU A 89 14.76 14.91 -6.57
N PHE A 90 14.45 16.21 -6.54
CA PHE A 90 13.33 16.79 -7.29
C PHE A 90 13.64 16.98 -8.78
N GLU A 91 14.91 17.13 -9.16
CA GLU A 91 15.32 17.22 -10.58
C GLU A 91 15.23 15.88 -11.34
N LEU A 92 15.10 14.75 -10.64
CA LEU A 92 14.96 13.42 -11.24
C LEU A 92 13.51 13.06 -11.59
N TYR A 93 12.54 13.92 -11.25
CA TYR A 93 11.11 13.73 -11.50
C TYR A 93 10.55 14.67 -12.57
#